data_AF-A0A377VZ13-F1
#
_entry.id   AF-A0A377VZ13-F1
#
_cell.length_a   1.000
_cell.length_b   1.000
_cell.length_c   1.000
_cell.angle_alpha   90.00
_cell.angle_beta   90.00
_cell.angle_gamma   90.00
#
_symmetry.space_group_name_H-M   'P 1'
#
loop_
_entity.id
_entity.type
_entity.pdbx_description
1 polymer ?
#
loop_
_entity_poly.entity_id
_entity_poly.type
_entity_poly.pdbx_seq_one_letter_code
_entity_poly.pdbx_strand_id
1 'polypeptide(L)'
;MRRNSAILPIAVFTPSRWPAPDCGPRLEWRAEGETLDGEAALQAAIARLAAGKIVAIKGIGGFHLACDAGNPAAVATLRARKHRPAKPLAVMLPTATGLPAAAAALMGSPAAPIVLIAKAQVSGLCDEIAPGLAEVGVMLPSNPLQHLLLQGLARPIVMTSGNLSGRPPTLSNAQALNELADIADGFLLHNRDIVQRMDDSLVRSSGEMLRRARGYVPDALPLPPGLGDIPPLLALGADMKNTFCLARGSEAVLSQHFGDLGEEGVEQQWRSALQLMQSIYAFVPQRVVVDAHPGYRSTQWAASLPLPLETVLHHHAHAAACLAEHRWPLDGGDVIALTLDGIGMGENGALWGGECLRVNYRECEHLGGLPAVALPGGTWRHASRGEICWPTVWRLSLTGRIIRRPPPCASATGRCWRRPSSAGLTHRALHPADGCLMPLPAPWIARRRV
;
A
#
# COMPACT_ATOMS: atom_id res chain seq x y z
N MET A 1 47.43 12.44 -41.24
CA MET A 1 47.29 11.41 -40.18
C MET A 1 45.81 11.15 -39.96
N ARG A 2 45.33 9.96 -40.34
CA ARG A 2 43.95 9.52 -40.19
C ARG A 2 43.66 9.23 -38.71
N ARG A 3 42.57 9.77 -38.17
CA ARG A 3 41.95 9.24 -36.94
C ARG A 3 40.61 8.61 -37.33
N ASN A 4 40.53 7.30 -37.10
CA ASN A 4 39.33 6.48 -37.25
C ASN A 4 38.27 6.94 -36.24
N SER A 5 37.15 7.45 -36.73
CA SER A 5 35.89 7.50 -35.98
C SER A 5 34.99 6.43 -36.57
N ALA A 6 35.08 5.21 -36.04
CA ALA A 6 34.14 4.14 -36.36
C ALA A 6 32.80 4.48 -35.70
N ILE A 7 31.88 5.02 -36.48
CA ILE A 7 30.47 5.12 -36.12
C ILE A 7 29.91 3.70 -36.21
N LEU A 8 29.74 3.05 -35.06
CA LEU A 8 28.98 1.81 -34.94
C LEU A 8 27.51 2.12 -35.26
N PRO A 9 26.87 1.42 -36.20
CA PRO A 9 25.45 1.59 -36.46
C PRO A 9 24.67 1.11 -35.25
N ILE A 10 23.84 1.98 -34.68
CA ILE A 10 22.80 1.62 -33.73
C ILE A 10 21.84 0.69 -34.48
N ALA A 11 22.01 -0.61 -34.30
CA ALA A 11 21.01 -1.58 -34.70
C ALA A 11 19.78 -1.35 -33.82
N VAL A 12 18.81 -0.63 -34.36
CA VAL A 12 17.43 -0.61 -33.85
C VAL A 12 16.94 -2.05 -33.98
N PHE A 13 17.00 -2.80 -32.89
CA PHE A 13 16.47 -4.16 -32.81
C PHE A 13 14.95 -4.08 -32.84
N THR A 14 14.35 -4.48 -33.96
CA THR A 14 12.92 -4.75 -34.10
C THR A 14 12.54 -6.05 -33.35
N PRO A 15 11.29 -6.18 -32.87
CA PRO A 15 10.88 -7.27 -31.99
C PRO A 15 10.81 -8.60 -32.77
N SER A 16 11.92 -9.34 -32.81
CA SER A 16 12.08 -10.50 -33.70
C SER A 16 11.81 -11.86 -33.05
N ARG A 17 11.46 -11.94 -31.76
CA ARG A 17 10.99 -13.20 -31.14
C ARG A 17 9.92 -12.97 -30.10
N TRP A 18 8.69 -12.79 -30.57
CA TRP A 18 7.54 -13.15 -29.75
C TRP A 18 7.60 -14.66 -29.50
N PRO A 19 7.48 -15.14 -28.25
CA PRO A 19 7.37 -16.55 -28.02
C PRO A 19 6.09 -17.08 -28.69
N ALA A 20 6.23 -17.89 -29.72
CA ALA A 20 5.16 -18.77 -30.19
C ALA A 20 4.84 -19.79 -29.09
N PRO A 21 3.66 -20.43 -29.09
CA PRO A 21 3.30 -21.46 -28.11
C PRO A 21 4.37 -22.56 -27.95
N ASP A 22 5.14 -22.83 -29.01
CA ASP A 22 6.18 -23.85 -29.03
C ASP A 22 7.48 -23.45 -28.35
N CYS A 23 7.78 -22.15 -28.18
CA CYS A 23 9.04 -21.65 -27.61
C CYS A 23 8.87 -20.72 -26.41
N GLY A 24 7.63 -20.48 -25.98
CA GLY A 24 7.28 -19.58 -24.90
C GLY A 24 7.13 -20.20 -23.51
N PRO A 25 6.89 -19.36 -22.50
CA PRO A 25 6.47 -19.82 -21.19
C PRO A 25 5.18 -20.65 -21.29
N ARG A 26 5.08 -21.68 -20.46
CA ARG A 26 3.91 -22.57 -20.39
C ARG A 26 3.21 -22.44 -19.05
N LEU A 27 1.88 -22.53 -19.09
CA LEU A 27 1.05 -22.63 -17.89
C LEU A 27 1.17 -24.03 -17.30
N GLU A 28 1.12 -24.08 -15.97
CA GLU A 28 1.13 -25.31 -15.20
C GLU A 28 0.07 -25.18 -14.09
N TRP A 29 -0.75 -26.20 -13.93
CA TRP A 29 -1.69 -26.33 -12.81
C TRP A 29 -1.13 -27.33 -11.81
N ARG A 30 -1.18 -26.98 -10.53
CA ARG A 30 -0.86 -27.90 -9.44
C ARG A 30 -1.95 -27.87 -8.37
N ALA A 31 -2.47 -29.05 -8.04
CA ALA A 31 -3.31 -29.30 -6.88
C ALA A 31 -2.96 -30.70 -6.32
N GLU A 32 -3.51 -31.06 -5.16
CA GLU A 32 -3.23 -32.36 -4.52
C GLU A 32 -3.45 -33.53 -5.50
N GLY A 33 -2.37 -34.23 -5.86
CA GLY A 33 -2.40 -35.37 -6.79
C GLY A 33 -2.68 -35.02 -8.26
N GLU A 34 -2.74 -33.74 -8.63
CA GLU A 34 -3.10 -33.27 -9.97
C GLU A 34 -2.04 -32.31 -10.52
N THR A 35 -1.51 -32.61 -11.71
CA THR A 35 -0.62 -31.71 -12.46
C THR A 35 -1.04 -31.71 -13.92
N LEU A 36 -1.30 -30.51 -14.47
CA LEU A 36 -1.75 -30.32 -15.84
C LEU A 36 -0.96 -29.17 -16.46
N ASP A 37 -0.83 -29.15 -17.79
CA ASP A 37 -0.07 -28.15 -18.53
C ASP A 37 -0.91 -27.44 -19.59
N GLY A 38 -0.47 -26.25 -19.99
CA GLY A 38 -1.05 -25.50 -21.12
C GLY A 38 -2.52 -25.14 -20.91
N GLU A 39 -3.37 -25.42 -21.90
CA GLU A 39 -4.79 -25.11 -21.85
C GLU A 39 -5.52 -25.91 -20.75
N ALA A 40 -5.13 -27.16 -20.52
CA ALA A 40 -5.73 -27.98 -19.46
C ALA A 40 -5.50 -27.36 -18.07
N ALA A 41 -4.34 -26.73 -17.85
CA ALA A 41 -4.05 -26.01 -16.61
C ALA A 41 -4.97 -24.80 -16.42
N LEU A 42 -5.21 -24.02 -17.48
CA LEU A 42 -6.12 -22.89 -17.46
C LEU A 42 -7.56 -23.33 -17.16
N GLN A 43 -8.04 -24.37 -17.84
CA GLN A 43 -9.40 -24.90 -17.65
C GLN A 43 -9.60 -25.47 -16.23
N ALA A 44 -8.59 -26.12 -15.67
CA ALA A 44 -8.63 -26.58 -14.28
C ALA A 44 -8.80 -25.41 -13.30
N ALA A 45 -8.04 -24.32 -13.47
CA ALA A 45 -8.17 -23.13 -12.64
C ALA A 45 -9.56 -22.48 -12.76
N ILE A 46 -10.09 -22.35 -13.98
CA ILE A 46 -11.45 -21.83 -14.22
C ILE A 46 -12.50 -22.70 -13.53
N ALA A 47 -12.41 -24.03 -13.66
CA ALA A 47 -13.34 -24.96 -13.03
C ALA A 47 -13.32 -24.86 -11.50
N ARG A 48 -12.12 -24.74 -10.88
CA ARG A 48 -12.00 -24.56 -9.43
C ARG A 48 -12.58 -23.24 -8.95
N LEU A 49 -12.28 -22.13 -9.63
CA LEU A 49 -12.84 -20.82 -9.31
C LEU A 49 -14.37 -20.81 -9.44
N ALA A 50 -14.90 -21.40 -10.51
CA ALA A 50 -16.35 -21.55 -10.72
C ALA A 50 -17.02 -22.42 -9.64
N ALA A 51 -16.32 -23.41 -9.11
CA ALA A 51 -16.77 -24.26 -8.00
C ALA A 51 -16.63 -23.58 -6.61
N GLY A 52 -16.27 -22.29 -6.54
CA GLY A 52 -16.13 -21.54 -5.29
C GLY A 52 -14.86 -21.86 -4.50
N LYS A 53 -13.83 -22.42 -5.15
CA LYS A 53 -12.51 -22.67 -4.56
C LYS A 53 -11.60 -21.44 -4.66
N ILE A 54 -10.52 -21.46 -3.89
CA ILE A 54 -9.49 -20.43 -3.88
C ILE A 54 -8.32 -20.91 -4.73
N VAL A 55 -7.89 -20.11 -5.70
CA VAL A 55 -6.74 -20.44 -6.57
C VAL A 55 -5.64 -19.39 -6.39
N ALA A 56 -4.40 -19.83 -6.23
CA ALA A 56 -3.22 -18.98 -6.32
C ALA A 56 -2.81 -18.83 -7.80
N ILE A 57 -2.73 -17.60 -8.30
CA ILE A 57 -2.46 -17.30 -9.70
C ILE A 57 -1.15 -16.51 -9.80
N LYS A 58 -0.22 -16.98 -10.62
CA LYS A 58 1.02 -16.25 -10.89
C LYS A 58 0.74 -15.05 -11.80
N GLY A 59 1.10 -13.86 -11.34
CA GLY A 59 0.94 -12.59 -12.04
C GLY A 59 2.26 -12.06 -12.64
N ILE A 60 2.31 -10.75 -12.88
CA ILE A 60 3.50 -10.07 -13.41
C ILE A 60 4.55 -9.79 -12.33
N GLY A 61 4.11 -9.34 -11.14
CA GLY A 61 4.97 -8.88 -10.05
C GLY A 61 4.90 -9.71 -8.77
N GLY A 62 4.23 -10.85 -8.81
CA GLY A 62 4.02 -11.76 -7.68
C GLY A 62 2.81 -12.66 -7.93
N PHE A 63 2.34 -13.33 -6.87
CA PHE A 63 1.14 -14.15 -6.91
C PHE A 63 -0.10 -13.39 -6.40
N HIS A 64 -1.27 -13.80 -6.87
CA HIS A 64 -2.57 -13.38 -6.34
C HIS A 64 -3.34 -14.59 -5.81
N LEU A 65 -4.15 -14.39 -4.77
CA LEU A 65 -5.18 -15.33 -4.35
C LEU A 65 -6.52 -14.86 -4.93
N ALA A 66 -7.19 -15.76 -5.63
CA ALA A 66 -8.45 -15.49 -6.32
C ALA A 66 -9.56 -16.46 -5.92
N CYS A 67 -10.77 -15.93 -5.86
CA CYS A 67 -12.01 -16.67 -5.70
C CYS A 67 -13.16 -15.84 -6.29
N ASP A 68 -14.34 -16.45 -6.49
CA ASP A 68 -15.53 -15.71 -6.92
C ASP A 68 -15.89 -14.60 -5.91
N ALA A 69 -15.92 -13.33 -6.35
CA ALA A 69 -16.20 -12.19 -5.47
C ALA A 69 -17.70 -12.03 -5.14
N GLY A 70 -18.57 -12.71 -5.89
CA GLY A 70 -20.00 -12.80 -5.65
C GLY A 70 -20.40 -13.95 -4.72
N ASN A 71 -19.47 -14.83 -4.34
CA ASN A 71 -19.73 -15.98 -3.46
C ASN A 71 -19.30 -15.69 -2.01
N PRO A 72 -20.24 -15.43 -1.07
CA PRO A 72 -19.90 -15.10 0.31
C PRO A 72 -19.12 -16.21 1.04
N ALA A 73 -19.41 -17.47 0.74
CA ALA A 73 -18.74 -18.60 1.38
C ALA A 73 -17.27 -18.73 0.97
N ALA A 74 -16.97 -18.49 -0.32
CA ALA A 74 -15.60 -18.49 -0.83
C ALA A 74 -14.79 -17.32 -0.23
N VAL A 75 -15.38 -16.12 -0.19
CA VAL A 75 -14.74 -14.93 0.40
C VAL A 75 -14.51 -15.11 1.90
N ALA A 76 -15.49 -15.65 2.64
CA ALA A 76 -15.33 -15.94 4.06
C ALA A 76 -14.21 -16.97 4.33
N THR A 77 -14.13 -18.02 3.50
CA THR A 77 -13.06 -19.02 3.57
C THR A 77 -11.70 -18.39 3.32
N LEU A 78 -11.57 -17.53 2.30
CA LEU A 78 -10.35 -16.79 2.01
C LEU A 78 -9.93 -15.90 3.18
N ARG A 79 -10.87 -15.15 3.77
CA ARG A 79 -10.62 -14.30 4.94
C ARG A 79 -10.16 -15.11 6.15
N ALA A 80 -10.77 -16.27 6.39
CA ALA A 80 -10.41 -17.15 7.48
C ALA A 80 -8.98 -17.71 7.30
N ARG A 81 -8.68 -18.32 6.15
CA ARG A 81 -7.36 -18.92 5.88
C ARG A 81 -6.24 -17.86 5.86
N LYS A 82 -6.52 -16.66 5.33
CA LYS A 82 -5.56 -15.54 5.29
C LYS A 82 -5.48 -14.73 6.59
N HIS A 83 -6.28 -15.06 7.60
CA HIS A 83 -6.39 -14.28 8.86
C HIS A 83 -6.64 -12.78 8.61
N ARG A 84 -7.53 -12.46 7.67
CA ARG A 84 -7.80 -11.10 7.20
C ARG A 84 -9.28 -10.74 7.39
N PRO A 85 -9.72 -10.42 8.63
CA PRO A 85 -11.14 -10.29 8.94
C PRO A 85 -11.83 -9.10 8.24
N ALA A 86 -11.21 -7.92 8.24
CA ALA A 86 -11.89 -6.69 7.78
C ALA A 86 -11.20 -5.97 6.62
N LYS A 87 -9.88 -6.17 6.42
CA LYS A 87 -9.13 -5.41 5.41
C LYS A 87 -9.72 -5.69 4.01
N PRO A 88 -10.05 -4.66 3.21
CA PRO A 88 -10.72 -4.84 1.92
C PRO A 88 -9.94 -5.72 0.96
N LEU A 89 -10.66 -6.41 0.08
CA LEU A 89 -10.12 -7.25 -0.97
C LEU A 89 -10.29 -6.54 -2.31
N ALA A 90 -9.23 -6.50 -3.11
CA ALA A 90 -9.30 -5.97 -4.47
C ALA A 90 -10.05 -6.99 -5.36
N VAL A 91 -10.83 -6.49 -6.30
CA VAL A 91 -11.66 -7.30 -7.20
C VAL A 91 -11.31 -6.99 -8.65
N MET A 92 -11.09 -8.02 -9.46
CA MET A 92 -10.93 -7.90 -10.89
C MET A 92 -12.30 -8.07 -11.57
N LEU A 93 -12.66 -7.11 -12.42
CA LEU A 93 -13.91 -7.09 -13.16
C LEU A 93 -13.70 -7.53 -14.62
N PRO A 94 -14.64 -8.27 -15.23
CA PRO A 94 -14.54 -8.68 -16.63
C PRO A 94 -14.65 -7.51 -17.62
N THR A 95 -15.34 -6.44 -17.22
CA THR A 95 -15.55 -5.24 -18.04
C THR A 95 -15.68 -4.00 -17.15
N ALA A 96 -15.42 -2.83 -17.73
CA ALA A 96 -15.69 -1.53 -17.13
C ALA A 96 -17.11 -0.99 -17.42
N THR A 97 -17.95 -1.76 -18.12
CA THR A 97 -19.33 -1.36 -18.44
C THR A 97 -20.10 -0.97 -17.18
N GLY A 98 -20.70 0.22 -17.18
CA GLY A 98 -21.47 0.74 -16.05
C GLY A 98 -20.66 1.48 -14.98
N LEU A 99 -19.33 1.53 -15.11
CA LEU A 99 -18.47 2.29 -14.19
C LEU A 99 -18.32 3.76 -14.62
N PRO A 100 -17.98 4.67 -13.69
CA PRO A 100 -17.67 6.06 -14.03
C PRO A 100 -16.56 6.16 -15.08
N ALA A 101 -16.72 7.04 -16.08
CA ALA A 101 -15.78 7.17 -17.19
C ALA A 101 -14.34 7.44 -16.74
N ALA A 102 -14.14 8.28 -15.71
CA ALA A 102 -12.83 8.54 -15.14
C ALA A 102 -12.16 7.28 -14.55
N ALA A 103 -12.94 6.46 -13.83
CA ALA A 103 -12.44 5.20 -13.27
C ALA A 103 -12.10 4.19 -14.38
N ALA A 104 -12.98 4.07 -15.40
CA ALA A 104 -12.75 3.21 -16.55
C ALA A 104 -11.50 3.61 -17.34
N ALA A 105 -11.25 4.92 -17.53
CA ALA A 105 -10.06 5.43 -18.19
C ALA A 105 -8.78 5.12 -17.40
N LEU A 106 -8.80 5.29 -16.07
CA LEU A 106 -7.66 4.93 -15.21
C LEU A 106 -7.34 3.44 -15.30
N MET A 107 -8.34 2.55 -15.15
CA MET A 107 -8.13 1.10 -15.25
C MET A 107 -7.74 0.63 -16.64
N GLY A 108 -8.20 1.30 -17.69
CA GLY A 108 -7.87 0.99 -19.09
C GLY A 108 -6.53 1.56 -19.55
N SER A 109 -5.85 2.36 -18.72
CA SER A 109 -4.50 2.84 -19.02
C SER A 109 -3.47 1.71 -19.02
N PRO A 110 -2.29 1.88 -19.66
CA PRO A 110 -1.22 0.88 -19.60
C PRO A 110 -0.78 0.51 -18.18
N ALA A 111 -0.95 1.43 -17.22
CA ALA A 111 -0.63 1.16 -15.82
C ALA A 111 -1.60 0.15 -15.17
N ALA A 112 -2.85 0.11 -15.64
CA ALA A 112 -3.93 -0.75 -15.15
C ALA A 112 -3.96 -0.90 -13.60
N PRO A 113 -4.12 0.21 -12.86
CA PRO A 113 -4.15 0.22 -11.41
C PRO A 113 -5.46 -0.35 -10.86
N ILE A 114 -5.45 -0.68 -9.57
CA ILE A 114 -6.68 -0.80 -8.79
C ILE A 114 -7.23 0.63 -8.58
N VAL A 115 -8.51 0.82 -8.85
CA VAL A 115 -9.22 2.09 -8.67
C VAL A 115 -10.26 1.93 -7.56
N LEU A 116 -10.22 2.81 -6.55
CA LEU A 116 -11.29 2.89 -5.54
C LEU A 116 -12.53 3.58 -6.14
N ILE A 117 -13.66 2.88 -6.09
CA ILE A 117 -14.98 3.38 -6.52
C ILE A 117 -16.03 3.08 -5.45
N ALA A 118 -17.14 3.81 -5.48
CA ALA A 118 -18.22 3.58 -4.54
C ALA A 118 -18.81 2.17 -4.74
N LYS A 119 -18.98 1.42 -3.64
CA LYS A 119 -19.46 0.03 -3.66
C LYS A 119 -20.82 -0.10 -4.36
N ALA A 120 -21.70 0.91 -4.20
CA ALA A 120 -23.00 0.96 -4.84
C ALA A 120 -22.94 1.01 -6.39
N GLN A 121 -21.79 1.35 -6.97
CA GLN A 121 -21.58 1.39 -8.43
C GLN A 121 -21.08 0.06 -9.00
N VAL A 122 -20.86 -0.96 -8.16
CA VAL A 122 -20.36 -2.28 -8.58
C VAL A 122 -21.35 -3.35 -8.20
N SER A 123 -21.89 -4.03 -9.20
CA SER A 123 -22.80 -5.16 -9.01
C SER A 123 -22.03 -6.49 -8.93
N GLY A 124 -22.69 -7.51 -8.37
CA GLY A 124 -22.14 -8.87 -8.34
C GLY A 124 -21.06 -9.12 -7.27
N LEU A 125 -20.91 -8.21 -6.30
CA LEU A 125 -20.01 -8.38 -5.16
C LEU A 125 -20.78 -8.77 -3.90
N CYS A 126 -20.25 -9.68 -3.09
CA CYS A 126 -20.76 -9.89 -1.74
C CYS A 126 -20.32 -8.78 -0.78
N ASP A 127 -21.07 -8.57 0.31
CA ASP A 127 -20.77 -7.52 1.30
C ASP A 127 -19.42 -7.70 2.01
N GLU A 128 -18.93 -8.94 2.08
CA GLU A 128 -17.66 -9.30 2.68
C GLU A 128 -16.43 -8.82 1.89
N ILE A 129 -16.58 -8.19 0.72
CA ILE A 129 -15.42 -7.65 -0.02
C ILE A 129 -14.81 -6.45 0.70
N ALA A 130 -15.63 -5.54 1.19
CA ALA A 130 -15.22 -4.31 1.88
C ALA A 130 -16.17 -4.00 3.05
N PRO A 131 -16.15 -4.81 4.13
CA PRO A 131 -17.09 -4.69 5.24
C PRO A 131 -16.90 -3.35 5.97
N GLY A 132 -18.00 -2.63 6.19
CA GLY A 132 -18.00 -1.34 6.88
C GLY A 132 -17.40 -0.17 6.10
N LEU A 133 -17.11 -0.34 4.80
CA LEU A 133 -16.59 0.73 3.94
C LEU A 133 -17.55 1.06 2.79
N ALA A 134 -17.49 2.32 2.35
CA ALA A 134 -18.28 2.83 1.23
C ALA A 134 -17.63 2.57 -0.15
N GLU A 135 -16.34 2.24 -0.18
CA GLU A 135 -15.56 2.07 -1.41
C GLU A 135 -15.02 0.65 -1.55
N VAL A 136 -14.84 0.22 -2.80
CA VAL A 136 -14.21 -1.04 -3.19
C VAL A 136 -13.10 -0.76 -4.20
N GLY A 137 -11.98 -1.47 -4.09
CA GLY A 137 -10.90 -1.43 -5.07
C GLY A 137 -11.18 -2.40 -6.20
N VAL A 138 -11.38 -1.87 -7.40
CA VAL A 138 -11.61 -2.68 -8.60
C VAL A 138 -10.46 -2.53 -9.60
N MET A 139 -10.20 -3.55 -10.40
CA MET A 139 -9.21 -3.53 -11.48
C MET A 139 -9.73 -4.27 -12.70
N LEU A 140 -9.13 -4.01 -13.86
CA LEU A 140 -9.38 -4.76 -15.09
C LEU A 140 -8.26 -5.79 -15.31
N PRO A 141 -8.52 -6.84 -16.12
CA PRO A 141 -7.46 -7.73 -16.57
C PRO A 141 -6.40 -6.92 -17.33
N SER A 142 -5.13 -7.16 -16.99
CA SER A 142 -3.99 -6.36 -17.46
C SER A 142 -2.85 -7.21 -18.03
N ASN A 143 -3.05 -8.52 -18.09
CA ASN A 143 -2.13 -9.45 -18.76
C ASN A 143 -2.94 -10.58 -19.43
N PRO A 144 -2.35 -11.32 -20.39
CA PRO A 144 -3.07 -12.32 -21.17
C PRO A 144 -3.75 -13.40 -20.32
N LEU A 145 -3.11 -13.87 -19.24
CA LEU A 145 -3.66 -14.88 -18.35
C LEU A 145 -4.94 -14.39 -17.65
N GLN A 146 -4.92 -13.15 -17.16
CA GLN A 146 -6.08 -12.52 -16.54
C GLN A 146 -7.23 -12.33 -17.53
N HIS A 147 -6.94 -11.95 -18.78
CA HIS A 147 -7.97 -11.85 -19.82
C HIS A 147 -8.62 -13.20 -20.10
N LEU A 148 -7.84 -14.27 -20.26
CA LEU A 148 -8.36 -15.62 -20.49
C LEU A 148 -9.21 -16.13 -19.32
N LEU A 149 -8.75 -15.92 -18.08
CA LEU A 149 -9.51 -16.29 -16.88
C LEU A 149 -10.87 -15.60 -16.82
N LEU A 150 -10.93 -14.28 -17.05
CA LEU A 150 -12.19 -13.55 -17.00
C LEU A 150 -13.10 -13.79 -18.19
N GLN A 151 -12.54 -14.10 -19.37
CA GLN A 151 -13.32 -14.59 -20.51
C GLN A 151 -14.00 -15.92 -20.18
N GLY A 152 -13.30 -16.85 -19.52
CA GLY A 152 -13.86 -18.14 -19.10
C GLY A 152 -14.86 -18.05 -17.94
N LEU A 153 -14.64 -17.14 -16.99
CA LEU A 153 -15.47 -17.03 -15.78
C LEU A 153 -16.68 -16.09 -15.92
N ALA A 154 -16.55 -15.07 -16.76
CA ALA A 154 -17.55 -14.03 -17.02
C ALA A 154 -18.16 -13.39 -15.76
N ARG A 155 -17.37 -13.25 -14.68
CA ARG A 155 -17.82 -12.69 -13.39
C ARG A 155 -16.69 -12.01 -12.62
N PRO A 156 -17.01 -11.15 -11.63
CA PRO A 156 -16.02 -10.56 -10.73
C PRO A 156 -15.28 -11.62 -9.89
N ILE A 157 -13.95 -11.50 -9.79
CA ILE A 157 -13.13 -12.36 -8.93
C ILE A 157 -12.28 -11.53 -7.99
N VAL A 158 -12.11 -11.99 -6.76
CA VAL A 158 -11.11 -11.43 -5.85
C VAL A 158 -9.73 -11.59 -6.48
N MET A 159 -8.88 -10.57 -6.35
CA MET A 159 -7.50 -10.58 -6.82
C MET A 159 -6.62 -9.91 -5.76
N THR A 160 -6.44 -10.57 -4.61
CA THR A 160 -5.64 -10.03 -3.50
C THR A 160 -4.22 -10.59 -3.55
N SER A 161 -3.24 -9.88 -2.98
CA SER A 161 -1.84 -10.34 -2.94
C SER A 161 -1.71 -11.75 -2.34
N GLY A 162 -0.93 -12.62 -2.99
CA GLY A 162 -0.64 -13.98 -2.54
C GLY A 162 0.52 -14.01 -1.57
N ASN A 163 0.26 -13.63 -0.32
CA ASN A 163 1.25 -13.59 0.75
C ASN A 163 0.64 -14.01 2.10
N LEU A 164 1.48 -14.59 2.94
CA LEU A 164 1.21 -14.74 4.37
C LEU A 164 1.21 -13.36 5.05
N SER A 165 0.35 -13.18 6.05
CA SER A 165 0.28 -11.91 6.78
C SER A 165 1.63 -11.62 7.46
N GLY A 166 2.16 -10.39 7.28
CA GLY A 166 3.44 -9.98 7.85
C GLY A 166 4.68 -10.44 7.05
N ARG A 167 4.47 -10.97 5.83
CA ARG A 167 5.52 -11.32 4.88
C ARG A 167 5.29 -10.67 3.52
N PRO A 168 6.35 -10.35 2.78
CA PRO A 168 6.22 -9.83 1.44
C PRO A 168 5.62 -10.90 0.49
N PRO A 169 5.06 -10.47 -0.66
CA PRO A 169 4.64 -11.36 -1.74
C PRO A 169 5.72 -12.36 -2.17
N THR A 170 5.27 -13.59 -2.36
CA THR A 170 6.06 -14.66 -2.97
C THR A 170 6.31 -14.36 -4.45
N LEU A 171 7.50 -14.72 -4.95
CA LEU A 171 7.88 -14.49 -6.36
C LEU A 171 8.15 -15.79 -7.11
N SER A 172 8.75 -16.78 -6.44
CA SER A 172 9.05 -18.08 -7.04
C SER A 172 7.90 -19.08 -6.89
N ASN A 173 7.80 -20.02 -7.82
CA ASN A 173 6.80 -21.09 -7.77
C ASN A 173 6.96 -21.94 -6.49
N ALA A 174 8.20 -22.26 -6.11
CA ALA A 174 8.48 -23.07 -4.93
C ALA A 174 8.04 -22.38 -3.63
N GLN A 175 8.30 -21.07 -3.50
CA GLN A 175 7.82 -20.30 -2.34
C GLN A 175 6.30 -20.24 -2.30
N ALA A 176 5.63 -19.97 -3.42
CA ALA A 176 4.18 -19.91 -3.47
C ALA A 176 3.53 -21.24 -3.06
N LEU A 177 4.04 -22.36 -3.59
CA LEU A 177 3.55 -23.71 -3.24
C LEU A 177 3.71 -24.03 -1.76
N ASN A 178 4.78 -23.55 -1.11
CA ASN A 178 5.01 -23.78 0.30
C ASN A 178 4.15 -22.83 1.17
N GLU A 179 4.25 -21.52 0.93
CA GLU A 179 3.65 -20.51 1.80
C GLU A 179 2.13 -20.37 1.66
N LEU A 180 1.56 -20.73 0.50
CA LEU A 180 0.13 -20.59 0.24
C LEU A 180 -0.63 -21.94 0.27
N ALA A 181 0.04 -23.05 0.61
CA ALA A 181 -0.55 -24.39 0.65
C ALA A 181 -1.81 -24.45 1.53
N ASP A 182 -1.78 -23.81 2.70
CA ASP A 182 -2.90 -23.80 3.65
C ASP A 182 -4.03 -22.82 3.25
N ILE A 183 -3.83 -22.05 2.17
CA ILE A 183 -4.77 -21.02 1.73
C ILE A 183 -5.44 -21.40 0.41
N ALA A 184 -4.66 -21.75 -0.60
CA ALA A 184 -5.13 -22.04 -1.94
C ALA A 184 -5.49 -23.52 -2.11
N ASP A 185 -6.62 -23.80 -2.75
CA ASP A 185 -7.04 -25.15 -3.13
C ASP A 185 -6.33 -25.64 -4.43
N GLY A 186 -5.56 -24.76 -5.08
CA GLY A 186 -4.75 -25.08 -6.26
C GLY A 186 -3.98 -23.87 -6.78
N PHE A 187 -3.06 -24.13 -7.70
CA PHE A 187 -2.06 -23.16 -8.17
C PHE A 187 -2.02 -23.13 -9.69
N LEU A 188 -2.22 -21.94 -10.27
CA LEU A 188 -2.00 -21.65 -11.68
C LEU A 188 -0.66 -20.92 -11.84
N LEU A 189 0.34 -21.66 -12.27
CA LEU A 189 1.75 -21.27 -12.37
C LEU A 189 2.17 -21.05 -13.83
N HIS A 190 3.38 -20.51 -14.00
CA HIS A 190 4.12 -20.57 -15.26
C HIS A 190 5.63 -20.56 -15.02
N ASN A 191 6.40 -21.01 -16.01
CA ASN A 191 7.86 -21.10 -15.97
C ASN A 191 8.62 -19.81 -16.37
N ARG A 192 7.92 -18.68 -16.58
CA ARG A 192 8.58 -17.35 -16.61
C ARG A 192 8.85 -16.85 -15.19
N ASP A 193 10.10 -16.54 -14.88
CA ASP A 193 10.49 -16.04 -13.56
C ASP A 193 10.03 -14.60 -13.31
N ILE A 194 9.77 -14.30 -12.03
CA ILE A 194 9.49 -12.96 -11.54
C ILE A 194 10.71 -12.55 -10.71
N VAL A 195 11.51 -11.63 -11.25
CA VAL A 195 12.77 -11.20 -10.63
C VAL A 195 12.61 -9.99 -9.70
N GLN A 196 11.47 -9.29 -9.80
CA GLN A 196 11.16 -8.13 -8.98
C GLN A 196 9.74 -8.23 -8.46
N ARG A 197 9.58 -7.97 -7.16
CA ARG A 197 8.27 -7.70 -6.59
C ARG A 197 7.72 -6.43 -7.21
N MET A 198 6.48 -6.48 -7.66
CA MET A 198 5.77 -5.31 -8.17
C MET A 198 4.28 -5.43 -7.83
N ASP A 199 3.90 -4.86 -6.68
CA ASP A 199 2.51 -4.81 -6.22
C ASP A 199 1.63 -4.03 -7.21
N ASP A 200 0.33 -4.31 -7.19
CA ASP A 200 -0.63 -3.51 -7.94
C ASP A 200 -0.71 -2.08 -7.37
N SER A 201 -0.65 -1.10 -8.26
CA SER A 201 -0.85 0.30 -7.92
C SER A 201 -2.30 0.55 -7.50
N LEU A 202 -2.52 1.52 -6.63
CA LEU A 202 -3.84 1.87 -6.10
C LEU A 202 -4.06 3.37 -6.22
N VAL A 203 -5.16 3.75 -6.86
CA VAL A 203 -5.59 5.14 -7.02
C VAL A 203 -7.07 5.28 -6.63
N ARG A 204 -7.52 6.48 -6.31
CA ARG A 204 -8.96 6.79 -6.29
C ARG A 204 -9.47 7.10 -7.68
N SER A 205 -10.79 7.05 -7.87
CA SER A 205 -11.45 7.52 -9.10
C SER A 205 -11.17 9.00 -9.44
N SER A 206 -10.78 9.81 -8.46
CA SER A 206 -10.32 11.20 -8.64
C SER A 206 -8.92 11.32 -9.27
N GLY A 207 -8.16 10.21 -9.34
CA GLY A 207 -6.75 10.21 -9.73
C GLY A 207 -5.77 10.31 -8.55
N GLU A 208 -6.26 10.48 -7.30
CA GLU A 208 -5.42 10.51 -6.10
C GLU A 208 -4.62 9.20 -5.95
N MET A 209 -3.30 9.31 -5.87
CA MET A 209 -2.40 8.17 -5.72
C MET A 209 -2.35 7.69 -4.27
N LEU A 210 -2.68 6.41 -4.04
CA LEU A 210 -2.60 5.78 -2.72
C LEU A 210 -1.43 4.79 -2.63
N ARG A 211 -1.04 4.19 -3.75
CA ARG A 211 0.13 3.32 -3.86
C ARG A 211 0.67 3.35 -5.29
N ARG A 212 1.90 3.83 -5.45
CA ARG A 212 2.64 3.80 -6.71
C ARG A 212 3.52 2.55 -6.79
N ALA A 213 3.24 1.66 -7.74
CA ALA A 213 4.01 0.43 -7.98
C ALA A 213 3.90 0.02 -9.46
N ARG A 214 3.27 -1.12 -9.78
CA ARG A 214 3.12 -1.62 -11.16
C ARG A 214 2.52 -0.55 -12.08
N GLY A 215 3.13 -0.38 -13.25
CA GLY A 215 2.65 0.54 -14.27
C GLY A 215 3.14 1.98 -14.14
N TYR A 216 3.80 2.33 -13.03
CA TYR A 216 4.44 3.64 -12.83
C TYR A 216 5.94 3.52 -12.57
N VAL A 217 6.39 2.46 -11.89
CA VAL A 217 7.81 2.21 -11.66
C VAL A 217 8.40 1.53 -12.90
N PRO A 218 9.57 1.95 -13.40
CA PRO A 218 10.53 2.85 -12.76
C PRO A 218 10.53 4.30 -13.31
N ASP A 219 9.44 4.84 -13.83
CA ASP A 219 9.47 6.16 -14.48
C ASP A 219 10.01 7.27 -13.55
N ALA A 220 10.88 8.11 -14.11
CA ALA A 220 11.48 9.25 -13.42
C ALA A 220 10.51 10.43 -13.35
N LEU A 221 10.63 11.23 -12.29
CA LEU A 221 9.87 12.45 -12.07
C LEU A 221 10.81 13.66 -12.11
N PRO A 222 10.45 14.73 -12.83
CA PRO A 222 11.28 15.93 -12.88
C PRO A 222 11.22 16.67 -11.54
N LEU A 223 12.38 17.05 -11.02
CA LEU A 223 12.49 17.87 -9.82
C LEU A 223 12.06 19.32 -10.08
N PRO A 224 11.55 20.03 -9.06
CA PRO A 224 11.08 21.41 -9.20
C PRO A 224 12.12 22.38 -9.75
N PRO A 225 11.70 23.54 -10.32
CA PRO A 225 12.61 24.57 -10.78
C PRO A 225 13.63 24.98 -9.71
N GLY A 226 14.90 25.10 -10.09
CA GLY A 226 16.02 25.41 -9.18
C GLY A 226 16.69 24.18 -8.55
N LEU A 227 16.05 23.01 -8.56
CA LEU A 227 16.62 21.74 -8.10
C LEU A 227 17.20 20.93 -9.27
N GLY A 228 18.24 21.46 -9.92
CA GLY A 228 18.82 20.89 -11.15
C GLY A 228 20.16 20.16 -11.01
N ASP A 229 20.92 20.46 -9.95
CA ASP A 229 22.30 19.97 -9.77
C ASP A 229 22.44 19.10 -8.51
N ILE A 230 21.46 18.23 -8.25
CA ILE A 230 21.50 17.36 -7.07
C ILE A 230 22.56 16.25 -7.27
N PRO A 231 23.53 16.07 -6.36
CA PRO A 231 24.44 14.93 -6.41
C PRO A 231 23.67 13.62 -6.20
N PRO A 232 24.18 12.46 -6.65
CA PRO A 232 23.52 11.17 -6.46
C PRO A 232 23.15 10.91 -4.99
N LEU A 233 21.86 11.04 -4.67
CA LEU A 233 21.32 10.94 -3.33
C LEU A 233 20.34 9.78 -3.25
N LEU A 234 20.53 8.91 -2.26
CA LEU A 234 19.62 7.82 -1.91
C LEU A 234 18.81 8.22 -0.69
N ALA A 235 17.51 8.44 -0.83
CA ALA A 235 16.60 8.61 0.31
C ALA A 235 15.91 7.29 0.62
N LEU A 236 15.97 6.81 1.85
CA LEU A 236 15.42 5.49 2.21
C LEU A 236 13.94 5.55 2.56
N GLY A 237 13.40 6.73 2.86
CA GLY A 237 12.01 6.90 3.32
C GLY A 237 11.77 6.36 4.73
N ALA A 238 10.49 6.23 5.09
CA ALA A 238 10.03 5.73 6.39
C ALA A 238 9.85 4.20 6.40
N ASP A 239 9.72 3.61 7.58
CA ASP A 239 9.54 2.15 7.73
C ASP A 239 8.19 1.64 7.21
N MET A 240 7.13 2.45 7.36
CA MET A 240 5.78 2.08 6.93
C MET A 240 5.48 2.57 5.52
N LYS A 241 4.87 1.69 4.71
CA LYS A 241 4.56 1.94 3.29
C LYS A 241 5.77 2.40 2.48
N ASN A 242 6.94 1.83 2.79
CA ASN A 242 8.23 2.29 2.31
C ASN A 242 8.35 2.38 0.78
N THR A 243 9.01 3.44 0.34
CA THR A 243 9.64 3.59 -0.98
C THR A 243 10.99 4.27 -0.77
N PHE A 244 12.03 3.80 -1.44
CA PHE A 244 13.27 4.57 -1.56
C PHE A 244 13.24 5.47 -2.79
N CYS A 245 14.08 6.51 -2.81
CA CYS A 245 14.20 7.46 -3.91
C CYS A 245 15.66 7.59 -4.34
N LEU A 246 15.91 7.57 -5.64
CA LEU A 246 17.19 7.92 -6.26
C LEU A 246 17.05 9.30 -6.91
N ALA A 247 17.77 10.30 -6.41
CA ALA A 247 17.76 11.64 -6.99
C ALA A 247 19.16 11.99 -7.55
N ARG A 248 19.21 12.50 -8.79
CA ARG A 248 20.45 12.99 -9.41
C ARG A 248 20.12 14.01 -10.50
N GLY A 249 20.85 15.12 -10.54
CA GLY A 249 20.59 16.20 -11.46
C GLY A 249 19.21 16.80 -11.19
N SER A 250 18.36 16.83 -12.21
CA SER A 250 17.02 17.39 -12.17
C SER A 250 15.90 16.35 -12.11
N GLU A 251 16.21 15.10 -11.75
CA GLU A 251 15.23 14.00 -11.73
C GLU A 251 15.33 13.18 -10.44
N ALA A 252 14.18 12.60 -10.07
CA ALA A 252 14.03 11.68 -8.97
C ALA A 252 13.27 10.43 -9.43
N VAL A 253 13.74 9.26 -9.00
CA VAL A 253 13.10 7.97 -9.32
C VAL A 253 12.71 7.29 -8.03
N LEU A 254 11.41 7.11 -7.84
CA LEU A 254 10.86 6.36 -6.71
C LEU A 254 10.80 4.88 -7.02
N SER A 255 11.14 4.07 -6.02
CA SER A 255 10.93 2.63 -6.05
C SER A 255 9.45 2.26 -6.03
N GLN A 256 9.18 0.97 -6.23
CA GLN A 256 7.89 0.39 -5.87
C GLN A 256 7.68 0.36 -4.36
N HIS A 257 6.42 0.15 -3.98
CA HIS A 257 5.99 -0.02 -2.59
C HIS A 257 6.53 -1.32 -1.97
N PHE A 258 7.25 -1.21 -0.85
CA PHE A 258 7.74 -2.37 -0.10
C PHE A 258 6.85 -2.78 1.07
N GLY A 259 5.92 -1.91 1.50
CA GLY A 259 5.08 -2.17 2.67
C GLY A 259 5.79 -1.78 3.95
N ASP A 260 5.77 -2.65 4.94
CA ASP A 260 6.41 -2.44 6.25
C ASP A 260 7.81 -3.06 6.25
N LEU A 261 8.84 -2.25 6.49
CA LEU A 261 10.23 -2.73 6.54
C LEU A 261 10.49 -3.68 7.74
N GLY A 262 9.58 -3.73 8.71
CA GLY A 262 9.56 -4.67 9.81
C GLY A 262 9.25 -6.12 9.44
N GLU A 263 8.64 -6.35 8.27
CA GLU A 263 8.22 -7.68 7.81
C GLU A 263 9.43 -8.58 7.50
N GLU A 264 9.30 -9.86 7.85
CA GLU A 264 10.35 -10.85 7.60
C GLU A 264 10.58 -11.02 6.09
N GLY A 265 11.83 -10.90 5.64
CA GLY A 265 12.22 -11.10 4.23
C GLY A 265 12.06 -9.87 3.32
N VAL A 266 11.50 -8.75 3.81
CA VAL A 266 11.34 -7.53 3.00
C VAL A 266 12.69 -6.91 2.59
N GLU A 267 13.70 -7.01 3.45
CA GLU A 267 15.04 -6.44 3.21
C GLU A 267 15.68 -7.01 1.93
N GLN A 268 15.55 -8.32 1.70
CA GLN A 268 16.14 -8.95 0.52
C GLN A 268 15.51 -8.41 -0.78
N GLN A 269 14.18 -8.25 -0.79
CA GLN A 269 13.47 -7.69 -1.94
C GLN A 269 13.81 -6.20 -2.14
N TRP A 270 13.89 -5.44 -1.04
CA TRP A 270 14.29 -4.04 -1.05
C TRP A 270 15.70 -3.85 -1.64
N ARG A 271 16.68 -4.62 -1.17
CA ARG A 271 18.07 -4.57 -1.68
C ARG A 271 18.17 -4.97 -3.14
N SER A 272 17.44 -6.01 -3.55
CA SER A 272 17.41 -6.48 -4.94
C SER A 272 16.81 -5.42 -5.88
N ALA A 273 15.79 -4.70 -5.43
CA ALA A 273 15.21 -3.60 -6.20
C ALA A 273 16.15 -2.39 -6.28
N LEU A 274 16.80 -2.04 -5.16
CA LEU A 274 17.79 -0.96 -5.15
C LEU A 274 18.94 -1.25 -6.13
N GLN A 275 19.47 -2.47 -6.11
CA GLN A 275 20.51 -2.90 -7.04
C GLN A 275 20.07 -2.81 -8.50
N LEU A 276 18.85 -3.28 -8.82
CA LEU A 276 18.33 -3.19 -10.18
C LEU A 276 18.13 -1.72 -10.61
N MET A 277 17.54 -0.89 -9.76
CA MET A 277 17.33 0.53 -10.07
C MET A 277 18.65 1.28 -10.25
N GLN A 278 19.65 0.99 -9.42
CA GLN A 278 21.00 1.53 -9.58
C GLN A 278 21.63 1.11 -10.91
N SER A 279 21.42 -0.15 -11.34
CA SER A 279 21.88 -0.62 -12.65
C SER A 279 21.15 0.08 -13.80
N ILE A 280 19.82 0.22 -13.74
CA ILE A 280 19.02 0.85 -14.80
C ILE A 280 19.45 2.31 -15.01
N TYR A 281 19.66 3.05 -13.92
CA TYR A 281 19.99 4.48 -13.97
C TYR A 281 21.49 4.78 -13.96
N ALA A 282 22.36 3.75 -13.99
CA ALA A 282 23.80 3.89 -13.79
C ALA A 282 24.11 4.82 -12.60
N PHE A 283 23.54 4.49 -11.44
CA PHE A 283 23.47 5.34 -10.27
C PHE A 283 24.33 4.79 -9.14
N VAL A 284 25.25 5.61 -8.63
CA VAL A 284 26.07 5.30 -7.45
C VAL A 284 25.81 6.38 -6.41
N PRO A 285 25.18 6.07 -5.26
CA PRO A 285 24.87 7.07 -4.25
C PRO A 285 26.15 7.66 -3.65
N GLN A 286 26.17 8.98 -3.48
CA GLN A 286 27.21 9.73 -2.79
C GLN A 286 26.76 10.21 -1.40
N ARG A 287 25.46 10.22 -1.14
CA ARG A 287 24.84 10.59 0.14
C ARG A 287 23.61 9.74 0.41
N VAL A 288 23.28 9.60 1.69
CA VAL A 288 22.10 8.89 2.15
C VAL A 288 21.23 9.79 3.03
N VAL A 289 19.92 9.80 2.77
CA VAL A 289 18.93 10.54 3.56
C VAL A 289 17.99 9.56 4.24
N VAL A 290 17.75 9.77 5.53
CA VAL A 290 16.85 8.96 6.34
C VAL A 290 15.91 9.84 7.17
N ASP A 291 14.87 9.21 7.69
CA ASP A 291 14.00 9.81 8.70
C ASP A 291 14.80 10.14 9.97
N ALA A 292 14.43 11.21 10.67
CA ALA A 292 15.01 11.58 11.96
C ALA A 292 14.76 10.53 13.07
N HIS A 293 13.83 9.58 12.87
CA HIS A 293 13.55 8.52 13.81
C HIS A 293 14.73 7.53 13.93
N PRO A 294 15.43 7.46 15.08
CA PRO A 294 16.63 6.61 15.22
C PRO A 294 16.30 5.11 15.27
N GLY A 295 15.08 4.77 15.68
CA GLY A 295 14.62 3.38 15.78
C GLY A 295 14.15 2.74 14.48
N TYR A 296 14.14 3.47 13.36
CA TYR A 296 13.69 2.92 12.08
C TYR A 296 14.70 1.92 11.50
N ARG A 297 14.19 0.88 10.84
CA ARG A 297 15.02 -0.06 10.08
C ARG A 297 15.70 0.62 8.91
N SER A 298 15.02 1.54 8.22
CA SER A 298 15.66 2.36 7.18
C SER A 298 16.88 3.11 7.73
N THR A 299 16.77 3.73 8.89
CA THR A 299 17.88 4.42 9.57
C THR A 299 19.02 3.47 9.93
N GLN A 300 18.70 2.28 10.46
CA GLN A 300 19.72 1.26 10.77
C GLN A 300 20.44 0.74 9.51
N TRP A 301 19.70 0.53 8.41
CA TRP A 301 20.29 0.11 7.13
C TRP A 301 21.22 1.17 6.56
N ALA A 302 20.85 2.45 6.65
CA ALA A 302 21.69 3.54 6.18
C ALA A 302 22.99 3.67 6.98
N ALA A 303 22.96 3.41 8.30
CA ALA A 303 24.16 3.44 9.14
C ALA A 303 25.20 2.36 8.75
N SER A 304 24.79 1.31 8.04
CA SER A 304 25.71 0.29 7.50
C SER A 304 26.40 0.71 6.19
N LEU A 305 25.97 1.83 5.57
CA LEU A 305 26.55 2.33 4.33
C LEU A 305 27.71 3.29 4.64
N PRO A 306 28.86 3.19 3.94
CA PRO A 306 29.99 4.09 4.12
C PRO A 306 29.77 5.43 3.38
N LEU A 307 28.64 6.09 3.64
CA LEU A 307 28.22 7.32 2.98
C LEU A 307 27.85 8.40 4.02
N PRO A 308 28.04 9.69 3.71
CA PRO A 308 27.49 10.78 4.50
C PRO A 308 25.97 10.62 4.67
N LEU A 309 25.54 10.61 5.94
CA LEU A 309 24.15 10.41 6.34
C LEU A 309 23.53 11.73 6.81
N GLU A 310 22.38 12.08 6.24
CA GLU A 310 21.59 13.26 6.58
C GLU A 310 20.20 12.82 7.07
N THR A 311 19.65 13.52 8.05
CA THR A 311 18.34 13.23 8.64
C THR A 311 17.34 14.31 8.28
N VAL A 312 16.10 13.92 7.96
CA VAL A 312 14.98 14.83 7.70
C VAL A 312 13.82 14.50 8.63
N LEU A 313 13.15 15.51 9.18
CA LEU A 313 11.94 15.33 9.99
C LEU A 313 10.81 14.72 9.15
N HIS A 314 10.06 13.78 9.73
CA HIS A 314 9.00 13.04 9.02
C HIS A 314 7.98 13.97 8.36
N HIS A 315 7.47 14.94 9.13
CA HIS A 315 6.46 15.90 8.67
C HIS A 315 7.02 16.96 7.72
N HIS A 316 8.31 17.30 7.84
CA HIS A 316 8.99 18.14 6.84
C HIS A 316 9.04 17.44 5.49
N ALA A 317 9.37 16.14 5.47
CA ALA A 317 9.37 15.34 4.24
C ALA A 317 7.98 15.27 3.60
N HIS A 318 6.90 15.10 4.38
CA HIS A 318 5.52 15.16 3.85
C HIS A 318 5.21 16.49 3.17
N ALA A 319 5.51 17.60 3.84
CA ALA A 319 5.28 18.94 3.29
C ALA A 319 6.12 19.19 2.02
N ALA A 320 7.41 18.83 2.04
CA ALA A 320 8.32 18.99 0.92
C ALA A 320 7.93 18.12 -0.29
N ALA A 321 7.40 16.91 -0.08
CA ALA A 321 6.90 16.05 -1.15
C ALA A 321 5.71 16.68 -1.88
N CYS A 322 4.76 17.27 -1.14
CA CYS A 322 3.63 18.01 -1.70
C CYS A 322 4.08 19.24 -2.50
N LEU A 323 5.01 20.04 -1.94
CA LEU A 323 5.61 21.17 -2.66
C LEU A 323 6.28 20.72 -3.97
N ALA A 324 7.00 19.60 -3.93
CA ALA A 324 7.70 19.07 -5.09
C ALA A 324 6.74 18.58 -6.18
N GLU A 325 5.68 17.86 -5.82
CA GLU A 325 4.62 17.42 -6.75
C GLU A 325 3.96 18.61 -7.44
N HIS A 326 3.71 19.69 -6.70
CA HIS A 326 3.16 20.95 -7.22
C HIS A 326 4.19 21.85 -7.92
N ARG A 327 5.41 21.37 -8.14
CA ARG A 327 6.49 22.09 -8.85
C ARG A 327 6.88 23.42 -8.19
N TRP A 328 6.71 23.55 -6.87
CA TRP A 328 7.09 24.75 -6.12
C TRP A 328 8.59 25.05 -6.31
N PRO A 329 9.00 26.25 -6.77
CA PRO A 329 10.42 26.54 -7.02
C PRO A 329 11.29 26.48 -5.77
N LEU A 330 12.58 26.23 -5.93
CA LEU A 330 13.56 26.21 -4.83
C LEU A 330 13.53 27.51 -4.01
N ASP A 331 13.35 28.64 -4.68
CA ASP A 331 13.27 29.99 -4.14
C ASP A 331 11.81 30.50 -4.04
N GLY A 332 10.82 29.61 -4.08
CA GLY A 332 9.40 29.96 -4.04
C GLY A 332 8.92 30.60 -2.73
N GLY A 333 9.74 30.51 -1.67
CA GLY A 333 9.44 31.05 -0.34
C GLY A 333 8.75 30.05 0.57
N ASP A 334 8.41 30.54 1.76
CA ASP A 334 7.82 29.74 2.84
C ASP A 334 6.32 29.49 2.62
N VAL A 335 5.88 28.32 3.09
CA VAL A 335 4.46 27.97 3.16
C VAL A 335 4.05 27.60 4.59
N ILE A 336 2.76 27.66 4.87
CA ILE A 336 2.18 27.03 6.05
C ILE A 336 1.68 25.64 5.65
N ALA A 337 2.27 24.61 6.23
CA ALA A 337 1.92 23.22 6.01
C ALA A 337 1.10 22.68 7.18
N LEU A 338 0.00 22.00 6.88
CA LEU A 338 -0.74 21.19 7.85
C LEU A 338 -0.44 19.71 7.58
N THR A 339 0.24 19.06 8.51
CA THR A 339 0.71 17.68 8.34
C THR A 339 0.00 16.77 9.34
N LEU A 340 -0.88 15.91 8.82
CA LEU A 340 -1.78 15.08 9.61
C LEU A 340 -1.54 13.61 9.29
N ASP A 341 -1.03 12.85 10.25
CA ASP A 341 -0.77 11.41 10.08
C ASP A 341 -0.95 10.63 11.38
N GLY A 342 -0.31 9.47 11.48
CA GLY A 342 -0.34 8.65 12.69
C GLY A 342 0.68 9.12 13.72
N ILE A 343 1.94 8.79 13.46
CA ILE A 343 3.08 9.12 14.31
C ILE A 343 4.30 9.28 13.40
N GLY A 344 4.99 10.41 13.52
CA GLY A 344 6.32 10.65 12.96
C GLY A 344 7.22 11.33 13.99
N MET A 345 8.54 11.15 13.86
CA MET A 345 9.50 11.79 14.77
C MET A 345 9.62 13.28 14.42
N GLY A 346 9.31 14.12 15.39
CA GLY A 346 9.50 15.56 15.36
C GLY A 346 10.81 16.01 15.99
N GLU A 347 10.93 17.31 16.21
CA GLU A 347 12.12 17.91 16.84
C GLU A 347 12.31 17.43 18.27
N ASN A 348 13.58 17.34 18.71
CA ASN A 348 13.95 17.02 20.10
C ASN A 348 13.34 15.73 20.65
N GLY A 349 13.03 14.76 19.78
CA GLY A 349 12.44 13.47 20.15
C GLY A 349 10.92 13.49 20.38
N ALA A 350 10.24 14.60 20.04
CA ALA A 350 8.78 14.67 20.12
C ALA A 350 8.12 13.73 19.09
N LEU A 351 6.94 13.20 19.43
CA LEU A 351 6.11 12.45 18.49
C LEU A 351 5.03 13.37 17.94
N TRP A 352 5.07 13.61 16.64
CA TRP A 352 4.14 14.47 15.91
C TRP A 352 3.09 13.65 15.16
N GLY A 353 1.94 14.26 14.89
CA GLY A 353 0.83 13.62 14.19
C GLY A 353 -0.28 14.57 13.71
N GLY A 354 -0.19 15.86 14.05
CA GLY A 354 -1.18 16.84 13.65
C GLY A 354 -0.65 18.27 13.80
N GLU A 355 0.35 18.61 12.99
CA GLU A 355 1.17 19.81 13.18
C GLU A 355 0.90 20.89 12.13
N CYS A 356 0.97 22.15 12.56
CA CYS A 356 1.06 23.33 11.72
C CYS A 356 2.52 23.80 11.68
N LEU A 357 3.11 23.88 10.49
CA LEU A 357 4.53 24.13 10.28
C LEU A 357 4.73 25.29 9.31
N ARG A 358 5.74 26.15 9.55
CA ARG A 358 6.31 27.01 8.50
C ARG A 358 7.40 26.22 7.78
N VAL A 359 7.27 26.02 6.47
CA VAL A 359 8.13 25.11 5.71
C VAL A 359 8.62 25.76 4.42
N ASN A 360 9.89 25.53 4.11
CA ASN A 360 10.43 25.56 2.75
C ASN A 360 11.28 24.29 2.52
N TYR A 361 11.98 24.15 1.40
CA TYR A 361 12.77 22.94 1.14
C TYR A 361 13.95 22.72 2.10
N ARG A 362 14.37 23.76 2.84
CA ARG A 362 15.56 23.74 3.71
C ARG A 362 15.20 23.84 5.19
N GLU A 363 14.07 24.46 5.52
CA GLU A 363 13.67 24.79 6.88
C GLU A 363 12.28 24.23 7.21
N CYS A 364 12.13 23.84 8.46
CA CYS A 364 10.88 23.46 9.08
C CYS A 364 10.85 24.10 10.47
N GLU A 365 9.84 24.91 10.75
CA GLU A 365 9.59 25.51 12.06
C GLU A 365 8.20 25.09 12.55
N HIS A 366 8.14 24.53 13.76
CA HIS A 366 6.89 24.15 14.39
C HIS A 366 6.14 25.37 14.96
N LEU A 367 4.91 25.60 14.48
CA LEU A 367 4.08 26.75 14.91
C LEU A 367 3.03 26.36 15.95
N GLY A 368 2.72 25.07 16.07
CA GLY A 368 1.66 24.54 16.93
C GLY A 368 0.96 23.33 16.29
N GLY A 369 -0.10 22.85 16.92
CA GLY A 369 -0.80 21.66 16.46
C GLY A 369 -1.74 21.09 17.50
N LEU A 370 -2.10 19.81 17.33
CA LEU A 370 -2.84 19.08 18.34
C LEU A 370 -2.03 18.99 19.64
N PRO A 371 -2.67 19.07 20.82
CA PRO A 371 -1.96 18.88 22.07
C PRO A 371 -1.45 17.44 22.15
N ALA A 372 -0.18 17.27 22.52
CA ALA A 372 0.37 15.93 22.74
C ALA A 372 -0.40 15.17 23.82
N VAL A 373 -0.93 14.00 23.46
CA VAL A 373 -1.64 13.09 24.36
C VAL A 373 -0.81 11.82 24.53
N ALA A 374 -0.69 11.33 25.76
CA ALA A 374 0.04 10.11 26.04
C ALA A 374 -0.56 8.91 25.28
N LEU A 375 0.31 8.00 24.84
CA LEU A 375 -0.05 6.73 24.21
C LEU A 375 0.38 5.55 25.12
N PRO A 376 -0.35 5.26 26.21
CA PRO A 376 0.02 4.18 27.13
C PRO A 376 0.04 2.83 26.42
N GLY A 377 1.17 2.13 26.44
CA GLY A 377 1.33 0.83 25.76
C GLY A 377 1.93 0.89 24.35
N GLY A 378 2.24 2.09 23.84
CA GLY A 378 2.99 2.26 22.58
C GLY A 378 2.39 1.46 21.41
N THR A 379 3.18 0.56 20.83
CA THR A 379 2.82 -0.26 19.67
C THR A 379 1.59 -1.16 19.87
N TRP A 380 1.29 -1.58 21.11
CA TRP A 380 0.11 -2.42 21.40
C TRP A 380 -1.22 -1.75 21.04
N ARG A 381 -1.29 -0.40 21.02
CA ARG A 381 -2.51 0.36 20.72
C ARG A 381 -2.89 0.42 19.24
N HIS A 382 -1.93 0.30 18.31
CA HIS A 382 -2.26 0.33 16.88
C HIS A 382 -3.08 -0.88 16.43
N ALA A 383 -3.04 -1.99 17.19
CA ALA A 383 -3.78 -3.21 16.92
C ALA A 383 -5.21 -3.24 17.52
N SER A 384 -5.55 -2.38 18.49
CA SER A 384 -6.82 -2.42 19.23
C SER A 384 -7.53 -1.05 19.22
N ARG A 385 -8.48 -0.87 18.28
CA ARG A 385 -9.25 0.38 18.07
C ARG A 385 -10.19 0.80 19.21
N GLY A 386 -10.21 0.11 20.36
CA GLY A 386 -11.22 0.28 21.41
C GLY A 386 -10.94 1.35 22.48
N GLU A 387 -9.73 1.90 22.57
CA GLU A 387 -9.30 2.60 23.80
C GLU A 387 -8.75 4.02 23.61
N ILE A 388 -8.99 4.67 22.47
CA ILE A 388 -8.60 6.10 22.27
C ILE A 388 -9.34 7.03 23.26
N CYS A 389 -10.47 6.59 23.82
CA CYS A 389 -11.31 7.42 24.68
C CYS A 389 -10.67 7.76 26.04
N TRP A 390 -9.82 6.89 26.61
CA TRP A 390 -9.42 7.02 28.01
C TRP A 390 -8.46 8.19 28.32
N PRO A 391 -7.38 8.45 27.54
CA PRO A 391 -6.46 9.56 27.84
C PRO A 391 -7.03 10.95 27.47
N THR A 392 -7.80 11.04 26.38
CA THR A 392 -8.46 12.27 25.94
C THR A 392 -9.50 12.73 26.95
N VAL A 393 -10.25 11.78 27.54
CA VAL A 393 -11.17 12.06 28.66
C VAL A 393 -10.41 12.54 29.90
N TRP A 394 -9.24 11.98 30.20
CA TRP A 394 -8.43 12.39 31.36
C TRP A 394 -7.87 13.82 31.26
N ARG A 395 -7.49 14.26 30.05
CA ARG A 395 -6.98 15.63 29.82
C ARG A 395 -8.08 16.68 29.83
N LEU A 396 -9.29 16.33 29.34
CA LEU A 396 -10.45 17.21 29.34
C LEU A 396 -11.19 17.25 30.69
N SER A 397 -11.13 16.20 31.51
CA SER A 397 -11.81 16.17 32.82
C SER A 397 -11.11 17.02 33.89
N LEU A 398 -9.83 17.36 33.70
CA LEU A 398 -9.06 18.12 34.70
C LEU A 398 -9.33 19.64 34.67
N THR A 399 -10.10 20.13 33.70
CA THR A 399 -10.55 21.54 33.65
C THR A 399 -11.97 21.76 34.19
N GLY A 400 -12.60 20.77 34.85
CA GLY A 400 -13.94 20.96 35.41
C GLY A 400 -14.35 19.93 36.46
N ARG A 401 -14.32 20.35 37.74
CA ARG A 401 -14.95 19.76 38.94
C ARG A 401 -14.48 18.36 39.37
N ILE A 402 -13.99 18.33 40.62
CA ILE A 402 -13.70 17.14 41.42
C ILE A 402 -14.94 16.24 41.49
N ILE A 403 -14.86 15.03 40.93
CA ILE A 403 -15.75 13.91 41.28
C ILE A 403 -14.88 12.82 41.92
N ARG A 404 -15.37 12.33 43.07
CA ARG A 404 -14.67 11.48 44.05
C ARG A 404 -14.04 10.21 43.44
N ARG A 405 -12.85 9.85 43.97
CA ARG A 405 -12.09 8.62 43.70
C ARG A 405 -12.93 7.32 43.85
N PRO A 406 -12.77 6.31 42.98
CA PRO A 406 -12.93 4.90 43.33
C PRO A 406 -11.59 4.27 43.78
N PRO A 407 -11.59 3.11 44.48
CA PRO A 407 -10.44 2.61 45.24
C PRO A 407 -9.37 1.94 44.34
N PRO A 408 -8.13 1.76 44.84
CA PRO A 408 -7.04 1.17 44.06
C PRO A 408 -7.21 -0.35 43.97
N CYS A 409 -7.17 -0.91 42.76
CA CYS A 409 -6.93 -2.34 42.59
C CYS A 409 -5.43 -2.61 42.67
N ALA A 410 -5.06 -3.36 43.70
CA ALA A 410 -3.74 -3.86 43.98
C ALA A 410 -3.25 -4.84 42.90
N SER A 411 -1.93 -4.91 42.79
CA SER A 411 -1.13 -5.96 42.16
C SER A 411 -1.67 -7.37 42.36
N ALA A 412 -1.86 -8.11 41.27
CA ALA A 412 -1.84 -9.58 41.30
C ALA A 412 -1.23 -10.13 40.00
N THR A 413 -0.09 -10.78 40.19
CA THR A 413 0.72 -11.57 39.27
C THR A 413 -0.04 -12.71 38.60
N GLY A 414 0.34 -12.98 37.34
CA GLY A 414 0.22 -14.22 36.56
C GLY A 414 -0.73 -15.35 36.99
N ARG A 415 -1.66 -15.71 36.08
CA ARG A 415 -1.91 -17.10 35.65
C ARG A 415 -2.88 -17.14 34.46
N CYS A 416 -2.51 -17.96 33.47
CA CYS A 416 -3.35 -18.47 32.39
C CYS A 416 -4.80 -18.71 32.79
N TRP A 417 -5.75 -18.22 32.01
CA TRP A 417 -7.06 -18.87 31.86
C TRP A 417 -7.46 -18.98 30.39
N ARG A 418 -7.74 -20.22 30.02
CA ARG A 418 -8.19 -20.71 28.72
C ARG A 418 -9.59 -20.17 28.37
N ARG A 419 -9.90 -20.14 27.07
CA ARG A 419 -11.28 -20.03 26.55
C ARG A 419 -12.23 -21.03 27.23
N PRO A 420 -13.52 -20.67 27.31
CA PRO A 420 -14.54 -21.56 26.77
C PRO A 420 -15.52 -20.86 25.82
N SER A 421 -16.14 -21.71 25.01
CA SER A 421 -17.11 -21.49 23.94
C SER A 421 -18.53 -21.13 24.40
N SER A 422 -19.22 -20.37 23.53
CA SER A 422 -20.67 -20.37 23.23
C SER A 422 -21.71 -20.57 24.35
N ALA A 423 -22.48 -19.53 24.64
CA ALA A 423 -23.94 -19.60 24.83
C ALA A 423 -24.53 -18.17 24.78
N GLY A 424 -25.66 -18.03 24.09
CA GLY A 424 -26.27 -16.74 23.76
C GLY A 424 -26.90 -16.00 24.92
N LEU A 425 -27.02 -14.69 24.76
CA LEU A 425 -27.96 -13.83 25.48
C LEU A 425 -28.48 -12.77 24.50
N THR A 426 -29.75 -12.91 24.17
CA THR A 426 -30.63 -11.94 23.52
C THR A 426 -30.92 -10.77 24.46
N HIS A 427 -30.80 -9.52 24.00
CA HIS A 427 -31.55 -8.36 24.50
C HIS A 427 -31.53 -7.27 23.41
N ARG A 428 -32.58 -7.14 22.59
CA ARG A 428 -33.77 -6.28 22.74
C ARG A 428 -33.46 -4.79 22.83
N ALA A 429 -33.92 -4.08 21.80
CA ALA A 429 -33.82 -2.65 21.56
C ALA A 429 -34.42 -1.79 22.69
N LEU A 430 -33.81 -0.63 22.90
CA LEU A 430 -34.41 0.52 23.60
C LEU A 430 -34.06 1.81 22.85
N HIS A 431 -35.05 2.36 22.15
CA HIS A 431 -35.21 3.80 21.93
C HIS A 431 -35.90 4.38 23.18
N PRO A 432 -35.53 5.59 23.64
CA PRO A 432 -36.30 6.81 23.30
C PRO A 432 -35.36 8.01 23.04
N ALA A 433 -35.56 8.90 22.06
CA ALA A 433 -36.62 9.90 21.99
C ALA A 433 -36.73 10.74 23.26
N ASP A 434 -35.84 11.73 23.41
CA ASP A 434 -36.17 13.04 24.00
C ASP A 434 -35.18 14.08 23.48
N GLY A 435 -35.74 15.06 22.77
CA GLY A 435 -35.01 16.14 22.12
C GLY A 435 -34.69 17.26 23.10
N CYS A 436 -33.42 17.67 23.11
CA CYS A 436 -33.02 19.01 23.50
C CYS A 436 -32.32 19.66 22.30
N LEU A 437 -33.07 20.50 21.59
CA LEU A 437 -32.59 21.43 20.58
C LEU A 437 -31.68 22.47 21.24
N MET A 438 -30.40 22.47 20.89
CA MET A 438 -29.49 23.60 21.09
C MET A 438 -29.32 24.32 19.74
N PRO A 439 -29.43 25.66 19.67
CA PRO A 439 -29.40 26.39 18.42
C PRO A 439 -27.98 26.42 17.83
N LEU A 440 -27.89 26.17 16.52
CA LEU A 440 -26.69 26.36 15.70
C LEU A 440 -26.35 27.86 15.61
N PRO A 441 -25.08 28.29 15.77
CA PRO A 441 -24.66 29.62 15.37
C PRO A 441 -24.57 29.71 13.83
N ALA A 442 -25.10 30.80 13.28
CA ALA A 442 -25.20 31.09 11.85
C ALA A 442 -23.84 31.24 11.14
N PRO A 443 -23.78 31.07 9.81
CA PRO A 443 -22.55 31.14 9.02
C PRO A 443 -22.06 32.58 8.80
N TRP A 444 -20.75 32.78 8.88
CA TRP A 444 -20.07 34.02 8.50
C TRP A 444 -20.09 34.18 6.97
N ILE A 445 -20.90 35.12 6.49
CA ILE A 445 -20.89 35.59 5.09
C ILE A 445 -19.84 36.70 4.97
N ALA A 446 -18.77 36.43 4.22
CA ALA A 446 -17.81 37.44 3.79
C ALA A 446 -18.46 38.37 2.76
N ARG A 447 -18.70 39.64 3.13
CA ARG A 447 -19.07 40.69 2.18
C ARG A 447 -17.84 41.12 1.38
N ARG A 448 -17.85 40.87 0.07
CA ARG A 448 -17.03 41.62 -0.89
C ARG A 448 -17.49 43.08 -0.87
N ARG A 449 -16.59 44.02 -0.62
CA ARG A 449 -16.79 45.42 -1.04
C ARG A 449 -16.38 45.52 -2.51
N VAL A 450 -17.28 46.15 -3.28
CA VAL A 450 -17.08 46.59 -4.66
C VAL A 450 -15.98 47.63 -4.73
#